data_AF-A0A842Q2Z2-F1
#
_entry.id   AF-A0A842Q2Z2-F1
#
_cell.length_a   1.000
_cell.length_b   1.000
_cell.length_c   1.000
_cell.angle_alpha   90.00
_cell.angle_beta   90.00
_cell.angle_gamma   90.00
#
_symmetry.space_group_name_H-M   'P 1'
#
loop_
_entity.id
_entity.type
_entity.pdbx_description
1 polymer ?
#
loop_
_entity_poly.entity_id
_entity_poly.type
_entity_poly.pdbx_seq_one_letter_code
_entity_poly.pdbx_strand_id
1 'polypeptide(L)' 'MKNIGKVFLCGAGPGDPKLITVKAMELLKHCDVVLYDRLVSKDIINQIPAESEKIYVGRAV' A
#
# COMPACT_ATOMS: atom_id res chain seq x y z
N MET A 1 13.35 13.97 -19.87
CA MET A 1 12.23 14.53 -19.07
C MET A 1 12.40 14.05 -17.64
N LYS A 2 12.32 14.94 -16.64
CA LYS A 2 12.47 14.55 -15.22
C LYS A 2 11.15 13.87 -14.81
N ASN A 3 11.16 12.55 -14.59
CA ASN A 3 9.99 11.87 -14.03
C ASN A 3 9.79 12.37 -12.60
N ILE A 4 8.70 13.10 -12.37
CA ILE A 4 8.32 13.55 -11.04
C ILE A 4 7.60 12.38 -10.36
N GLY A 5 8.21 11.83 -9.31
CA GLY A 5 7.57 10.83 -8.48
C GLY A 5 6.29 11.40 -7.85
N LYS A 6 5.25 10.59 -7.75
CA LYS A 6 4.00 10.94 -7.06
C LYS A 6 3.87 10.10 -5.81
N VAL A 7 3.37 10.72 -4.74
CA VAL A 7 3.10 10.04 -3.47
C VAL A 7 1.60 10.09 -3.20
N PHE A 8 1.03 8.94 -2.84
CA PHE A 8 -0.35 8.82 -2.42
C PHE A 8 -0.39 8.38 -0.96
N LEU A 9 -1.16 9.09 -0.13
CA LEU A 9 -1.45 8.66 1.23
C LEU A 9 -2.82 7.98 1.24
N CYS A 10 -2.82 6.67 1.48
CA CYS A 10 -4.01 5.84 1.38
C CYS A 10 -4.36 5.24 2.75
N GLY A 11 -5.62 5.38 3.17
CA GLY A 11 -6.13 4.64 4.31
C GLY A 11 -6.39 3.18 3.92
N ALA A 12 -5.79 2.23 4.65
CA ALA A 12 -5.99 0.79 4.45
C ALA A 12 -7.36 0.28 4.96
N GLY A 13 -8.09 1.10 5.72
CA GLY A 13 -9.27 0.65 6.45
C GLY A 13 -8.88 -0.11 7.74
N PRO A 14 -9.86 -0.72 8.43
CA PRO A 14 -9.63 -1.36 9.74
C PRO A 14 -9.09 -2.79 9.65
N GLY A 15 -8.90 -3.34 8.45
CA GLY A 15 -8.27 -4.65 8.23
C GLY A 15 -8.93 -5.50 7.14
N ASP A 16 -10.26 -5.46 7.02
CA ASP A 16 -10.98 -6.15 5.93
C ASP A 16 -10.64 -5.48 4.58
N PRO A 17 -10.08 -6.22 3.60
CA PRO A 17 -9.76 -5.69 2.27
C PRO A 17 -10.95 -5.08 1.53
N LYS A 18 -12.20 -5.41 1.88
CA LYS A 18 -13.39 -4.80 1.27
C LYS A 18 -13.68 -3.40 1.78
N LEU A 19 -13.05 -2.98 2.88
CA LEU A 19 -13.24 -1.66 3.50
C LEU A 19 -12.18 -0.64 3.06
N ILE A 20 -11.19 -1.06 2.27
CA ILE A 20 -10.31 -0.11 1.57
C ILE A 20 -11.09 0.55 0.43
N THR A 21 -10.76 1.80 0.11
CA THR A 21 -11.39 2.47 -1.03
C THR A 21 -10.97 1.83 -2.35
N VAL A 22 -11.87 1.80 -3.32
CA VAL A 22 -11.60 1.29 -4.68
C VAL A 22 -10.34 1.94 -5.27
N LYS A 23 -10.22 3.27 -5.11
CA LYS A 23 -9.07 4.02 -5.62
C LYS A 23 -7.74 3.65 -4.96
N ALA A 24 -7.73 3.39 -3.65
CA ALA A 24 -6.51 2.94 -2.97
C ALA A 24 -6.11 1.52 -3.41
N MET A 25 -7.07 0.62 -3.61
CA MET A 25 -6.80 -0.72 -4.14
C MET A 25 -6.24 -0.68 -5.57
N GLU A 26 -6.78 0.19 -6.43
CA GLU A 26 -6.25 0.40 -7.78
C GLU A 26 -4.82 0.95 -7.76
N LEU A 27 -4.54 1.93 -6.88
CA LEU A 27 -3.20 2.47 -6.73
C LEU A 27 -2.19 1.41 -6.25
N LEU A 28 -2.57 0.56 -5.28
CA LEU A 28 -1.70 -0.52 -4.81
C LEU A 28 -1.26 -1.49 -5.92
N LYS A 29 -2.07 -1.66 -6.97
CA LYS A 29 -1.74 -2.52 -8.13
C LYS A 29 -0.79 -1.86 -9.14
N HIS A 30 -0.57 -0.56 -9.05
CA HIS A 30 0.21 0.21 -10.02
C HIS A 30 1.39 0.97 -9.41
N CYS A 31 1.51 1.01 -8.09
CA CYS A 31 2.64 1.66 -7.42
C CYS A 31 3.93 0.84 -7.60
N ASP A 32 5.01 1.53 -7.97
CA ASP A 32 6.35 0.94 -8.03
C ASP A 32 6.84 0.54 -6.62
N VAL A 33 6.51 1.35 -5.60
CA VAL A 33 6.92 1.15 -4.21
C VAL A 33 5.73 1.37 -3.28
N VAL A 34 5.54 0.47 -2.30
CA VAL A 34 4.50 0.56 -1.27
C VAL A 34 5.13 0.53 0.11
N LEU A 35 4.92 1.60 0.87
CA LEU A 35 5.31 1.70 2.28
C LEU A 35 4.10 1.37 3.15
N TYR A 36 4.28 0.50 4.15
CA TYR A 36 3.20 0.11 5.06
C TYR A 36 3.71 -0.11 6.49
N ASP A 37 2.83 0.03 7.47
CA ASP A 37 3.14 -0.18 8.88
C ASP A 37 2.43 -1.41 9.48
N ARG A 38 2.60 -1.60 10.79
CA ARG A 38 2.08 -2.75 11.55
C ARG A 38 0.55 -2.87 11.54
N LEU A 39 -0.18 -1.78 11.37
CA LEU A 39 -1.65 -1.74 11.45
C LEU A 39 -2.31 -2.19 10.14
N VAL A 40 -1.55 -2.27 9.04
CA VAL A 40 -2.06 -2.78 7.77
C VAL A 40 -2.17 -4.30 7.83
N SER A 41 -3.34 -4.84 7.47
CA SER A 41 -3.56 -6.29 7.51
C SER A 41 -2.76 -7.02 6.44
N LYS A 42 -2.39 -8.28 6.73
CA LYS A 42 -1.72 -9.16 5.77
C LYS A 42 -2.53 -9.35 4.49
N ASP A 43 -3.85 -9.39 4.59
CA ASP A 43 -4.73 -9.58 3.44
C ASP A 43 -4.65 -8.43 2.44
N ILE A 44 -4.46 -7.19 2.92
CA ILE A 44 -4.21 -6.01 2.08
C ILE A 44 -2.80 -6.05 1.49
N ILE A 45 -1.79 -6.40 2.30
CA ILE A 45 -0.39 -6.52 1.84
C ILE A 45 -0.28 -7.57 0.72
N ASN A 46 -1.07 -8.64 0.80
CA ASN A 46 -1.12 -9.71 -0.21
C ASN A 46 -1.78 -9.28 -1.53
N GLN A 47 -2.45 -8.11 -1.58
CA GLN A 47 -2.96 -7.54 -2.84
C GLN A 47 -1.88 -6.77 -3.60
N ILE A 48 -0.76 -6.43 -2.95
CA ILE A 48 0.33 -5.71 -3.58
C ILE A 48 1.07 -6.66 -4.52
N PRO A 49 1.24 -6.28 -5.81
CA PRO A 49 1.90 -7.13 -6.79
C PRO A 49 3.32 -7.55 -6.39
N ALA A 50 3.82 -8.62 -7.00
CA ALA A 50 5.15 -9.16 -6.68
C ALA A 50 6.27 -8.28 -7.23
N GLU A 51 5.99 -7.57 -8.32
CA GLU A 51 6.86 -6.59 -8.97
C GLU A 51 7.00 -5.28 -8.20
N SER A 52 6.05 -4.95 -7.33
CA SER A 52 6.10 -3.76 -6.48
C SER A 52 7.03 -3.98 -5.29
N GLU A 53 7.92 -3.03 -5.03
CA GLU A 53 8.76 -3.06 -3.84
C GLU A 53 7.92 -2.78 -2.58
N LYS A 54 7.98 -3.69 -1.60
CA LYS A 54 7.23 -3.61 -0.34
C LYS A 54 8.16 -3.26 0.80
N ILE A 55 7.99 -2.08 1.39
CA ILE A 55 8.85 -1.58 2.47
C ILE A 55 8.02 -1.46 3.75
N TYR A 56 8.36 -2.30 4.73
CA TYR A 56 7.79 -2.18 6.07
C TYR A 56 8.46 -1.02 6.83
N VAL A 57 7.66 -0.08 7.31
CA VAL A 57 8.13 1.11 8.06
C VAL A 57 7.56 1.20 9.47
N GLY A 58 6.81 0.18 9.90
CA GLY A 58 6.26 0.13 11.25
C GLY A 58 7.34 -0.03 12.31
N ARG A 59 7.16 0.64 13.46
CA ARG A 59 8.02 0.43 14.62
C ARG A 59 7.61 -0.83 15.38
N ALA A 60 8.56 -1.72 15.65
CA ALA A 60 8.42 -2.70 16.71
C ALA A 60 8.63 -1.97 18.05
N VAL A 61 7.57 -1.83 18.83
CA VAL A 61 7.64 -1.40 20.23
C VAL A 61 7.72 -2.62 21.13
#